data_AF-A0A1F6IMF8-F1
#
_entry.id   AF-A0A1F6IMF8-F1
#
_cell.length_a   1.000
_cell.length_b   1.000
_cell.length_c   1.000
_cell.angle_alpha   90.00
_cell.angle_beta   90.00
_cell.angle_gamma   90.00
#
_symmetry.space_group_name_H-M   'P 1'
#
loop_
_entity.id
_entity.type
_entity.pdbx_description
1 polymer ?
#
loop_
_entity_poly.entity_id
_entity_poly.type
_entity_poly.pdbx_seq_one_letter_code
_entity_poly.pdbx_strand_id
1 'polypeptide(L)'
;MRPVIGLEVHVELRTKSKMFCGCSADYFGQKPNTHTCPVCLGLPGALPVPNKTAIEWCIMLGMALNCNIPLLSKFDRKNYFYPDLPKGYQISQYDEPFAINGYIDLSSKISNPKSQINSKSKNKNFKRIRIRRVHMEEDTGKLIHETINGEDITLIDFNRSGVPLVEIVTEPDFENPEDVKEYLQRLQQIVRYLNISNADMEKGDMRLEPNISLRSNNTSTTNTTKKQMSQLPSYKVEVKNINSFRFVEKAIDYEIKRQKGIIESGKIPIQETRGWDDNKQKTVSQRVKEEESDYRYFPEPDIPPLRWAKNQLLNIKKQIPELPEVKMERFSKEYKIKKYDSEILIRNKEEAEYFEEAVRVGKKHNVGPQLIANFIINRKQDIKKDTLPAELIKTIKFKTSYVKADEEEVKKSVQEVLRKNPQAAEDYRKGKTQALQFLIGKTIALLKEKVEPQLIIGLINEQLK
;
A
#
# COMPACT_ATOMS: atom_id res chain seq x y z
N MET A 1 16.89 9.79 -21.92
CA MET A 1 15.67 10.43 -21.39
C MET A 1 15.43 9.88 -20.00
N ARG A 2 14.86 10.69 -19.09
CA ARG A 2 14.56 10.31 -17.71
C ARG A 2 13.06 10.50 -17.46
N PRO A 3 12.34 9.51 -16.90
CA PRO A 3 10.95 9.69 -16.51
C PRO A 3 10.78 10.75 -15.43
N VAL A 4 9.64 11.43 -15.49
CA VAL A 4 9.13 12.38 -14.50
C VAL A 4 7.71 11.97 -14.25
N ILE A 5 7.46 11.37 -13.09
CA ILE A 5 6.17 10.78 -12.77
C ILE A 5 5.65 11.41 -11.48
N GLY A 6 4.39 11.85 -11.50
CA GLY A 6 3.62 12.26 -10.33
C GLY A 6 2.37 11.39 -10.20
N LEU A 7 1.77 11.34 -9.01
CA LEU A 7 0.58 10.55 -8.75
C LEU A 7 -0.54 11.42 -8.18
N GLU A 8 -1.74 11.18 -8.66
CA GLU A 8 -2.99 11.53 -8.01
C GLU A 8 -3.62 10.23 -7.51
N VAL A 9 -3.83 10.12 -6.20
CA VAL A 9 -4.39 8.93 -5.57
C VAL A 9 -5.67 9.33 -4.85
N HIS A 10 -6.78 8.69 -5.21
CA HIS A 10 -8.06 8.91 -4.56
C HIS A 10 -8.33 7.75 -3.58
N VAL A 11 -8.80 8.08 -2.38
CA VAL A 11 -9.16 7.12 -1.33
C VAL A 11 -10.56 7.43 -0.83
N GLU A 12 -11.49 6.51 -1.06
CA GLU A 12 -12.86 6.57 -0.54
C GLU A 12 -12.84 6.25 0.95
N LEU A 13 -13.43 7.12 1.79
CA LEU A 13 -13.46 6.91 3.23
C LEU A 13 -14.67 6.04 3.62
N ARG A 14 -14.45 5.09 4.53
CA ARG A 14 -15.51 4.20 5.05
C ARG A 14 -16.34 4.84 6.18
N THR A 15 -16.75 6.08 6.01
CA THR A 15 -17.62 6.76 6.96
C THR A 15 -19.01 6.14 6.95
N LYS A 16 -19.79 6.38 8.01
CA LYS A 16 -21.19 5.91 8.07
C LYS A 16 -22.08 6.68 7.10
N SER A 17 -21.95 8.01 7.09
CA SER A 17 -22.70 8.91 6.21
C SER A 17 -21.81 9.49 5.11
N LYS A 18 -22.45 10.03 4.08
CA LYS A 18 -21.82 10.77 2.97
C LYS A 18 -21.12 12.05 3.46
N MET A 19 -20.38 12.69 2.56
CA MET A 19 -19.53 13.85 2.86
C MET A 19 -20.33 15.09 3.22
N PHE A 20 -21.46 15.31 2.53
CA PHE A 20 -22.24 16.53 2.67
C PHE A 20 -23.72 16.29 3.02
N CYS A 21 -24.12 15.05 3.31
CA CYS A 21 -25.50 14.71 3.67
C CYS A 21 -25.59 13.48 4.59
N GLY A 22 -26.80 13.21 5.11
CA GLY A 22 -27.06 12.11 6.05
C GLY A 22 -27.23 10.71 5.44
N CYS A 23 -27.18 10.56 4.11
CA CYS A 23 -27.30 9.25 3.47
C CYS A 23 -26.17 8.31 3.88
N SER A 24 -26.43 7.01 3.90
CA SER A 24 -25.40 5.99 4.09
C SER A 24 -24.35 6.07 2.96
N ALA A 25 -23.07 6.00 3.33
CA ALA A 25 -21.96 5.87 2.38
C ALA A 25 -21.64 4.40 2.05
N ASP A 26 -22.30 3.42 2.68
CA ASP A 26 -22.17 2.01 2.34
C ASP A 26 -23.10 1.65 1.17
N TYR A 27 -22.65 1.94 -0.05
CA TYR A 27 -23.47 1.84 -1.27
C TYR A 27 -23.13 0.62 -2.14
N PHE A 28 -22.00 -0.05 -1.88
CA PHE A 28 -21.52 -1.13 -2.72
C PHE A 28 -22.48 -2.33 -2.68
N GLY A 29 -22.89 -2.82 -3.85
CA GLY A 29 -23.83 -3.95 -3.97
C GLY A 29 -25.29 -3.61 -3.64
N GLN A 30 -25.62 -2.34 -3.43
CA GLN A 30 -26.99 -1.89 -3.15
C GLN A 30 -27.79 -1.68 -4.44
N LYS A 31 -29.12 -1.65 -4.32
CA LYS A 31 -30.00 -1.36 -5.46
C LYS A 31 -29.76 0.07 -5.97
N PRO A 32 -29.78 0.34 -7.29
CA PRO A 32 -29.52 1.67 -7.83
C PRO A 32 -30.41 2.75 -7.19
N ASN A 33 -29.82 3.91 -6.92
CA ASN A 33 -30.46 5.11 -6.40
C ASN A 33 -31.20 4.98 -5.04
N THR A 34 -30.96 3.95 -4.23
CA THR A 34 -31.57 3.81 -2.88
C THR A 34 -30.81 4.57 -1.78
N HIS A 35 -29.59 5.05 -2.04
CA HIS A 35 -28.74 5.79 -1.08
C HIS A 35 -28.68 7.28 -1.45
N THR A 36 -29.83 7.87 -1.76
CA THR A 36 -29.92 9.23 -2.29
C THR A 36 -30.79 10.13 -1.41
N CYS A 37 -30.59 11.44 -1.51
CA CYS A 37 -31.41 12.48 -0.88
C CYS A 37 -31.30 13.78 -1.70
N PRO A 38 -32.11 14.81 -1.40
CA PRO A 38 -32.07 16.08 -2.13
C PRO A 38 -30.68 16.70 -2.26
N VAL A 39 -29.82 16.58 -1.24
CA VAL A 39 -28.47 17.16 -1.26
C VAL A 39 -27.55 16.47 -2.26
N CYS A 40 -27.43 15.13 -2.20
CA CYS A 40 -26.54 14.41 -3.10
C CYS A 40 -27.10 14.23 -4.52
N LEU A 41 -28.40 14.52 -4.71
CA LEU A 41 -29.06 14.68 -6.01
C LEU A 41 -29.02 16.12 -6.54
N GLY A 42 -28.48 17.08 -5.79
CA GLY A 42 -28.41 18.48 -6.23
C GLY A 42 -29.78 19.13 -6.48
N LEU A 43 -30.81 18.75 -5.73
CA LEU A 43 -32.14 19.32 -5.91
C LEU A 43 -32.19 20.79 -5.47
N PRO A 44 -33.05 21.62 -6.10
CA PRO A 44 -33.18 23.03 -5.73
C PRO A 44 -33.45 23.22 -4.23
N GLY A 45 -32.69 24.13 -3.61
CA GLY A 45 -32.81 24.46 -2.19
C GLY A 45 -32.06 23.53 -1.22
N ALA A 46 -31.41 22.48 -1.71
CA ALA A 46 -30.60 21.60 -0.88
C ALA A 46 -29.23 22.23 -0.55
N LEU A 47 -28.79 22.11 0.71
CA LEU A 47 -27.51 22.66 1.18
C LEU A 47 -26.58 21.54 1.72
N PRO A 48 -25.26 21.63 1.47
CA PRO A 48 -24.29 20.67 1.98
C PRO A 48 -24.00 20.87 3.47
N VAL A 49 -23.88 19.75 4.21
CA VAL A 49 -23.46 19.75 5.62
C VAL A 49 -22.22 18.87 5.78
N PRO A 50 -21.02 19.44 6.03
CA PRO A 50 -19.77 18.68 6.06
C PRO A 50 -19.73 17.59 7.13
N ASN A 51 -19.23 16.43 6.75
CA ASN A 51 -19.04 15.29 7.63
C ASN A 51 -17.79 15.45 8.50
N LYS A 52 -18.01 15.66 9.81
CA LYS A 52 -16.93 15.83 10.80
C LYS A 52 -15.93 14.68 10.79
N THR A 53 -16.40 13.43 10.76
CA THR A 53 -15.52 12.25 10.78
C THR A 53 -14.67 12.16 9.53
N ALA A 54 -15.24 12.44 8.36
CA ALA A 54 -14.48 12.47 7.11
C ALA A 54 -13.32 13.49 7.20
N ILE A 55 -13.61 14.71 7.67
CA ILE A 55 -12.60 15.76 7.81
C ILE A 55 -11.50 15.36 8.80
N GLU A 56 -11.87 14.86 9.99
CA GLU A 56 -10.92 14.39 11.00
C GLU A 56 -10.02 13.27 10.44
N TRP A 57 -10.58 12.34 9.66
CA TRP A 57 -9.83 11.26 9.02
C TRP A 57 -8.89 11.75 7.90
N CYS A 58 -9.29 12.74 7.11
CA CYS A 58 -8.40 13.37 6.12
C CYS A 58 -7.22 14.08 6.80
N ILE A 59 -7.47 14.81 7.88
CA ILE A 59 -6.42 15.45 8.69
C ILE A 59 -5.49 14.38 9.30
N MET A 60 -6.07 13.31 9.84
CA MET A 60 -5.33 12.17 10.40
C MET A 60 -4.43 11.51 9.35
N LEU A 61 -4.93 11.32 8.13
CA LEU A 61 -4.13 10.84 7.00
C LEU A 61 -3.01 11.82 6.65
N GLY A 62 -3.30 13.12 6.56
CA GLY A 62 -2.28 14.15 6.34
C GLY A 62 -1.15 14.09 7.37
N MET A 63 -1.48 13.96 8.66
CA MET A 63 -0.49 13.83 9.73
C MET A 63 0.33 12.53 9.61
N ALA A 64 -0.32 11.41 9.28
CA ALA A 64 0.36 10.12 9.07
C ALA A 64 1.30 10.15 7.85
N LEU A 65 0.99 11.00 6.87
CA LEU A 65 1.80 11.27 5.68
C LEU A 65 2.83 12.40 5.91
N ASN A 66 3.10 12.76 7.17
CA ASN A 66 4.06 13.79 7.56
C ASN A 66 3.78 15.19 6.98
N CYS A 67 2.52 15.47 6.62
CA CYS A 67 2.12 16.79 6.10
C CYS A 67 2.05 17.83 7.23
N ASN A 68 2.24 19.09 6.85
CA ASN A 68 1.81 20.22 7.66
C ASN A 68 0.29 20.37 7.56
N ILE A 69 -0.38 20.67 8.68
CA ILE A 69 -1.84 20.87 8.76
C ILE A 69 -2.11 22.37 8.96
N PRO A 70 -2.58 23.09 7.93
CA PRO A 70 -2.99 24.49 8.07
C PRO A 70 -4.08 24.65 9.14
N LEU A 71 -4.05 25.76 9.90
CA LEU A 71 -5.07 26.05 10.93
C LEU A 71 -6.38 26.59 10.35
N LEU A 72 -6.37 26.98 9.07
CA LEU A 72 -7.50 27.45 8.29
C LEU A 72 -7.56 26.61 7.01
N SER A 73 -8.77 26.24 6.61
CA SER A 73 -9.02 25.50 5.37
C SER A 73 -10.45 25.76 4.91
N LYS A 74 -10.73 25.64 3.61
CA LYS A 74 -12.07 25.83 3.05
C LYS A 74 -12.38 24.80 1.97
N PHE A 75 -13.66 24.71 1.62
CA PHE A 75 -14.13 24.00 0.44
C PHE A 75 -14.32 24.97 -0.72
N ASP A 76 -14.23 24.44 -1.92
CA ASP A 76 -14.35 25.14 -3.19
C ASP A 76 -15.24 24.34 -4.14
N ARG A 77 -15.90 25.02 -5.08
CA ARG A 77 -16.63 24.38 -6.17
C ARG A 77 -15.71 24.19 -7.36
N LYS A 78 -15.58 22.96 -7.82
CA LYS A 78 -14.97 22.58 -9.11
C LYS A 78 -16.09 22.41 -10.13
N ASN A 79 -16.27 23.38 -11.02
CA ASN A 79 -17.43 23.44 -11.90
C ASN A 79 -17.17 22.67 -13.21
N TYR A 80 -17.97 21.63 -13.47
CA TYR A 80 -18.01 20.92 -14.74
C TYR A 80 -19.33 20.15 -14.88
N PHE A 81 -19.81 20.01 -16.11
CA PHE A 81 -21.05 19.30 -16.40
C PHE A 81 -20.75 17.88 -16.82
N TYR A 82 -21.29 16.92 -16.08
CA TYR A 82 -21.26 15.52 -16.44
C TYR A 82 -22.47 14.79 -15.82
N PRO A 83 -23.05 13.76 -16.48
CA PRO A 83 -24.32 13.16 -16.02
C PRO A 83 -24.26 12.52 -14.63
N ASP A 84 -23.09 12.07 -14.17
CA ASP A 84 -22.89 11.49 -12.84
C ASP A 84 -22.68 12.54 -11.73
N LEU A 85 -22.63 13.82 -12.08
CA LEU A 85 -22.43 14.94 -11.16
C LEU A 85 -23.68 15.83 -11.16
N PRO A 86 -24.67 15.53 -10.31
CA PRO A 86 -26.00 16.12 -10.44
C PRO A 86 -26.04 17.62 -10.12
N LYS A 87 -25.08 18.13 -9.35
CA LYS A 87 -24.99 19.55 -8.98
C LYS A 87 -24.41 20.44 -10.10
N GLY A 88 -23.79 19.86 -11.13
CA GLY A 88 -22.99 20.62 -12.12
C GLY A 88 -21.67 21.20 -11.56
N TYR A 89 -21.35 20.87 -10.31
CA TYR A 89 -20.07 21.15 -9.66
C TYR A 89 -19.80 20.13 -8.57
N GLN A 90 -18.52 19.82 -8.37
CA GLN A 90 -18.03 18.95 -7.31
C GLN A 90 -17.49 19.83 -6.18
N ILE A 91 -17.94 19.60 -4.95
CA ILE A 91 -17.34 20.24 -3.78
C ILE A 91 -15.99 19.55 -3.50
N SER A 92 -14.92 20.32 -3.54
CA SER A 92 -13.53 19.88 -3.34
C SER A 92 -12.78 20.95 -2.53
N GLN A 93 -11.45 20.96 -2.54
CA GLN A 93 -10.64 22.05 -2.02
C GLN A 93 -9.63 22.48 -3.08
N TYR A 94 -9.34 23.76 -3.20
CA TYR A 94 -8.38 24.25 -4.18
C TYR A 94 -7.12 24.82 -3.53
N ASP A 95 -7.14 26.05 -3.06
CA ASP A 95 -5.97 26.79 -2.56
C ASP A 95 -5.66 26.53 -1.08
N GLU A 96 -6.66 26.16 -0.27
CA GLU A 96 -6.49 25.92 1.18
C GLU A 96 -6.86 24.47 1.59
N PRO A 97 -6.12 23.44 1.14
CA PRO A 97 -6.40 22.04 1.46
C PRO A 97 -6.09 21.69 2.93
N PHE A 98 -6.64 20.57 3.42
CA PHE A 98 -6.44 20.15 4.82
C PHE A 98 -5.00 19.77 5.19
N ALA A 99 -4.19 19.31 4.24
CA ALA A 99 -2.79 19.00 4.49
C ALA A 99 -1.90 19.34 3.29
N ILE A 100 -0.69 19.83 3.57
CA ILE A 100 0.29 20.23 2.56
C ILE A 100 1.70 19.76 2.92
N ASN A 101 2.57 19.62 1.92
CA ASN A 101 4.01 19.43 2.10
C ASN A 101 4.39 18.21 2.98
N GLY A 102 3.83 17.04 2.67
CA GLY A 102 4.16 15.78 3.33
C GLY A 102 5.22 14.97 2.59
N TYR A 103 5.43 13.72 3.02
CA TYR A 103 6.31 12.77 2.34
C TYR A 103 6.13 11.32 2.81
N ILE A 104 6.54 10.37 1.96
CA ILE A 104 6.82 8.96 2.30
C ILE A 104 8.27 8.64 1.90
N ASP A 105 9.01 7.95 2.77
CA ASP A 105 10.41 7.56 2.54
C ASP A 105 10.49 6.12 2.02
N LEU A 106 10.82 5.92 0.74
CA LEU A 106 10.97 4.59 0.13
C LEU A 106 12.29 3.91 0.48
N SER A 107 12.29 2.59 0.46
CA SER A 107 13.49 1.79 0.69
C SER A 107 14.49 2.03 -0.43
N SER A 108 15.74 2.36 -0.11
CA SER A 108 16.77 2.50 -1.15
C SER A 108 17.14 1.11 -1.68
N LYS A 109 16.39 0.61 -2.66
CA LYS A 109 16.94 -0.37 -3.60
C LYS A 109 17.89 0.40 -4.50
N ILE A 110 19.20 0.21 -4.29
CA ILE A 110 20.28 0.89 -4.99
C ILE A 110 19.97 0.91 -6.50
N SER A 111 19.49 2.06 -6.97
CA SER A 111 19.27 2.36 -8.37
C SER A 111 19.93 3.70 -8.61
N ASN A 112 21.20 3.61 -9.02
CA ASN A 112 22.14 4.68 -9.38
C ASN A 112 22.64 5.62 -8.26
N PRO A 113 23.95 5.55 -7.90
CA PRO A 113 24.59 6.48 -6.96
C PRO A 113 24.65 7.95 -7.44
N LYS A 114 24.12 8.28 -8.62
CA LYS A 114 24.14 9.65 -9.19
C LYS A 114 22.92 10.52 -8.82
N SER A 115 21.91 9.99 -8.12
CA SER A 115 20.76 10.78 -7.65
C SER A 115 21.00 11.47 -6.30
N GLN A 116 22.18 11.28 -5.68
CA GLN A 116 22.52 11.83 -4.36
C GLN A 116 22.88 13.32 -4.33
N ILE A 117 22.70 14.08 -5.42
CA ILE A 117 23.29 15.43 -5.52
C ILE A 117 22.64 16.47 -4.58
N ASN A 118 21.44 16.24 -4.01
CA ASN A 118 20.76 17.28 -3.21
C ASN A 118 20.31 16.91 -1.78
N SER A 119 20.67 15.75 -1.24
CA SER A 119 20.42 15.47 0.18
C SER A 119 21.67 15.71 1.01
N LYS A 120 21.77 16.89 1.65
CA LYS A 120 22.73 17.20 2.73
C LYS A 120 22.48 16.37 4.01
N SER A 121 22.01 15.14 3.89
CA SER A 121 21.82 14.22 5.01
C SER A 121 22.84 13.09 4.88
N LYS A 122 23.92 13.21 5.64
CA LYS A 122 25.10 12.34 5.64
C LYS A 122 24.85 10.89 6.09
N ASN A 123 23.60 10.42 6.26
CA ASN A 123 23.32 9.08 6.76
C ASN A 123 21.84 8.68 6.57
N LYS A 124 21.36 8.42 5.34
CA LYS A 124 20.08 7.71 5.17
C LYS A 124 19.90 7.12 3.77
N ASN A 125 19.87 5.78 3.70
CA ASN A 125 19.60 4.96 2.52
C ASN A 125 18.07 4.92 2.22
N PHE A 126 17.45 6.05 1.90
CA PHE A 126 16.06 6.08 1.43
C PHE A 126 15.86 7.11 0.32
N LYS A 127 14.83 6.89 -0.50
CA LYS A 127 14.35 7.88 -1.48
C LYS A 127 13.06 8.52 -0.95
N ARG A 128 13.11 9.82 -0.68
CA ARG A 128 11.94 10.57 -0.24
C ARG A 128 11.06 10.94 -1.42
N ILE A 129 9.78 10.61 -1.36
CA ILE A 129 8.75 11.08 -2.28
C ILE A 129 7.93 12.13 -1.56
N ARG A 130 7.92 13.35 -2.09
CA ARG A 130 7.17 14.47 -1.49
C ARG A 130 5.71 14.40 -1.88
N ILE A 131 4.85 14.73 -0.92
CA ILE A 131 3.41 14.89 -1.11
C ILE A 131 3.13 16.38 -1.12
N ARG A 132 2.56 16.86 -2.22
CA ARG A 132 2.20 18.27 -2.38
C ARG A 132 1.03 18.62 -1.47
N ARG A 133 -0.02 17.80 -1.49
CA ARG A 133 -1.27 18.05 -0.75
C ARG A 133 -2.09 16.79 -0.51
N VAL A 134 -2.91 16.84 0.53
CA VAL A 134 -4.00 15.89 0.83
C VAL A 134 -5.25 16.73 1.08
N HIS A 135 -6.32 16.45 0.35
CA HIS A 135 -7.53 17.25 0.41
C HIS A 135 -8.78 16.40 0.24
N MET A 136 -9.91 16.97 0.65
CA MET A 136 -11.20 16.33 0.59
C MET A 136 -11.99 16.75 -0.63
N GLU A 137 -12.74 15.81 -1.18
CA GLU A 137 -13.77 16.00 -2.18
C GLU A 137 -14.95 15.06 -1.93
N GLU A 138 -16.03 15.27 -2.66
CA GLU A 138 -17.08 14.26 -2.81
C GLU A 138 -16.89 13.46 -4.08
N ASP A 139 -17.28 12.19 -4.03
CA ASP A 139 -17.30 11.35 -5.21
C ASP A 139 -18.54 11.60 -6.08
N THR A 140 -18.42 11.21 -7.34
CA THR A 140 -19.47 11.28 -8.36
C THR A 140 -20.34 10.03 -8.37
N GLY A 141 -21.49 10.09 -9.05
CA GLY A 141 -22.29 8.91 -9.38
C GLY A 141 -21.54 7.90 -10.26
N LYS A 142 -22.20 6.82 -10.63
CA LYS A 142 -21.68 5.80 -11.54
C LYS A 142 -22.47 5.84 -12.85
N LEU A 143 -21.75 5.84 -13.96
CA LEU A 143 -22.31 5.61 -15.30
C LEU A 143 -22.15 4.15 -15.68
N ILE A 144 -23.21 3.57 -16.24
CA ILE A 144 -23.23 2.21 -16.77
C ILE A 144 -23.71 2.31 -18.22
N HIS A 145 -22.85 1.91 -19.15
CA HIS A 145 -23.17 1.93 -20.57
C HIS A 145 -23.70 0.55 -20.97
N GLU A 146 -24.92 0.49 -21.48
CA GLU A 146 -25.59 -0.75 -21.90
C GLU A 146 -26.32 -0.54 -23.22
N THR A 147 -26.53 -1.62 -23.96
CA THR A 147 -27.41 -1.62 -25.13
C THR A 147 -28.74 -2.24 -24.71
N ILE A 148 -29.79 -1.44 -24.61
CA ILE A 148 -31.14 -1.90 -24.24
C ILE A 148 -32.05 -1.71 -25.45
N ASN A 149 -32.77 -2.76 -25.83
CA ASN A 149 -33.65 -2.77 -27.01
C ASN A 149 -32.95 -2.34 -28.32
N GLY A 150 -31.64 -2.59 -28.43
CA GLY A 150 -30.84 -2.22 -29.59
C GLY A 150 -30.34 -0.77 -29.60
N GLU A 151 -30.63 0.01 -28.57
CA GLU A 151 -30.13 1.39 -28.42
C GLU A 151 -29.03 1.45 -27.36
N ASP A 152 -27.94 2.14 -27.68
CA ASP A 152 -26.87 2.42 -26.73
C ASP A 152 -27.32 3.51 -25.77
N ILE A 153 -27.51 3.13 -24.50
CA ILE A 153 -27.95 4.03 -23.45
C ILE A 153 -26.92 4.10 -22.32
N THR A 154 -27.00 5.15 -21.53
CA THR A 154 -26.21 5.30 -20.30
C THR A 154 -27.15 5.41 -19.11
N LEU A 155 -27.05 4.44 -18.20
CA LEU A 155 -27.77 4.42 -16.93
C LEU A 155 -26.94 5.14 -15.87
N ILE A 156 -27.60 5.87 -14.99
CA ILE A 156 -26.97 6.67 -13.95
C ILE A 156 -27.40 6.15 -12.57
N ASP A 157 -26.41 5.85 -11.73
CA ASP A 157 -26.62 5.48 -10.33
C ASP A 157 -25.93 6.50 -9.39
N PHE A 158 -26.74 7.25 -8.64
CA PHE A 158 -26.28 8.27 -7.69
C PHE A 158 -26.02 7.73 -6.28
N ASN A 159 -26.08 6.41 -6.10
CA ASN A 159 -25.72 5.77 -4.83
C ASN A 159 -24.34 6.21 -4.30
N ARG A 160 -23.35 6.35 -5.19
CA ARG A 160 -21.99 6.82 -4.84
C ARG A 160 -21.84 8.34 -4.74
N SER A 161 -22.73 9.10 -5.39
CA SER A 161 -22.67 10.58 -5.40
C SER A 161 -22.65 11.13 -3.97
N GLY A 162 -21.65 11.93 -3.64
CA GLY A 162 -21.51 12.54 -2.31
C GLY A 162 -20.69 11.74 -1.30
N VAL A 163 -20.18 10.54 -1.64
CA VAL A 163 -19.33 9.75 -0.72
C VAL A 163 -18.01 10.50 -0.46
N PRO A 164 -17.46 10.50 0.78
CA PRO A 164 -16.22 11.23 1.05
C PRO A 164 -15.01 10.60 0.36
N LEU A 165 -14.26 11.43 -0.34
CA LEU A 165 -13.13 11.04 -1.15
C LEU A 165 -11.95 11.93 -0.79
N VAL A 166 -10.80 11.32 -0.52
CA VAL A 166 -9.55 12.04 -0.22
C VAL A 166 -8.61 11.90 -1.40
N GLU A 167 -8.15 13.02 -1.93
CA GLU A 167 -7.16 13.05 -3.01
C GLU A 167 -5.77 13.43 -2.45
N ILE A 168 -4.81 12.52 -2.65
CA ILE A 168 -3.40 12.66 -2.31
C ILE A 168 -2.61 12.92 -3.59
N VAL A 169 -1.98 14.11 -3.67
CA VAL A 169 -1.20 14.52 -4.84
C VAL A 169 0.28 14.57 -4.48
N THR A 170 1.10 13.86 -5.24
CA THR A 170 2.56 13.89 -5.05
C THR A 170 3.22 14.99 -5.85
N GLU A 171 4.42 15.39 -5.41
CA GLU A 171 5.37 16.01 -6.34
C GLU A 171 5.82 14.98 -7.38
N PRO A 172 6.31 15.41 -8.56
CA PRO A 172 6.74 14.50 -9.62
C PRO A 172 8.16 13.93 -9.35
N ASP A 173 8.35 13.30 -8.19
CA ASP A 173 9.63 12.79 -7.69
C ASP A 173 9.95 11.36 -8.18
N PHE A 174 9.00 10.70 -8.85
CA PHE A 174 9.18 9.33 -9.34
C PHE A 174 9.90 9.30 -10.68
N GLU A 175 10.73 8.28 -10.87
CA GLU A 175 11.58 8.12 -12.05
C GLU A 175 11.54 6.72 -12.65
N ASN A 176 10.87 5.80 -11.96
CA ASN A 176 10.71 4.42 -12.35
C ASN A 176 9.39 3.87 -11.77
N PRO A 177 8.81 2.84 -12.39
CA PRO A 177 7.59 2.18 -11.91
C PRO A 177 7.72 1.51 -10.53
N GLU A 178 8.90 1.02 -10.17
CA GLU A 178 9.12 0.28 -8.94
C GLU A 178 8.95 1.16 -7.70
N ASP A 179 9.47 2.39 -7.74
CA ASP A 179 9.29 3.40 -6.70
C ASP A 179 7.80 3.78 -6.56
N VAL A 180 7.08 3.89 -7.68
CA VAL A 180 5.63 4.16 -7.69
C VAL A 180 4.88 3.04 -6.98
N LYS A 181 5.18 1.79 -7.35
CA LYS A 181 4.56 0.62 -6.73
C LYS A 181 4.83 0.55 -5.24
N GLU A 182 6.07 0.77 -4.81
CA GLU A 182 6.42 0.77 -3.38
C GLU A 182 5.70 1.89 -2.62
N TYR A 183 5.66 3.11 -3.18
CA TYR A 183 4.92 4.22 -2.59
C TYR A 183 3.43 3.90 -2.42
N LEU A 184 2.78 3.38 -3.45
CA LEU A 184 1.36 3.05 -3.43
C LEU A 184 1.04 1.93 -2.43
N GLN A 185 1.91 0.93 -2.31
CA GLN A 185 1.78 -0.12 -1.30
C GLN A 185 1.89 0.44 0.12
N ARG A 186 2.85 1.35 0.38
CA ARG A 186 2.98 2.00 1.68
C ARG A 186 1.79 2.91 2.00
N LEU A 187 1.33 3.70 1.04
CA LEU A 187 0.16 4.55 1.20
C LEU A 187 -1.08 3.71 1.54
N GLN A 188 -1.34 2.63 0.80
CA GLN A 188 -2.44 1.70 1.10
C GLN A 188 -2.31 1.11 2.50
N GLN A 189 -1.11 0.69 2.90
CA GLN A 189 -0.85 0.14 4.22
C GLN A 189 -1.15 1.17 5.33
N ILE A 190 -0.70 2.42 5.18
CA ILE A 190 -0.97 3.52 6.11
C ILE A 190 -2.49 3.73 6.23
N VAL A 191 -3.19 3.88 5.11
CA VAL A 191 -4.65 4.08 5.08
C VAL A 191 -5.40 2.96 5.81
N ARG A 192 -5.01 1.70 5.59
CA ARG A 192 -5.59 0.54 6.28
C ARG A 192 -5.26 0.53 7.78
N TYR A 193 -4.04 0.88 8.17
CA TYR A 193 -3.63 0.96 9.57
C TYR A 193 -4.40 2.04 10.34
N LEU A 194 -4.60 3.20 9.71
CA LEU A 194 -5.45 4.27 10.23
C LEU A 194 -6.92 3.85 10.34
N ASN A 195 -7.31 2.77 9.66
CA ASN A 195 -8.66 2.22 9.69
C ASN A 195 -9.71 3.22 9.17
N ILE A 196 -9.35 3.99 8.13
CA ILE A 196 -10.21 5.04 7.52
C ILE A 196 -10.79 4.65 6.16
N SER A 197 -10.25 3.61 5.53
CA SER A 197 -10.74 3.01 4.28
C SER A 197 -10.29 1.54 4.20
N ASN A 198 -10.97 0.72 3.41
CA ASN A 198 -10.45 -0.62 3.06
C ASN A 198 -9.38 -0.53 1.96
N ALA A 199 -9.32 0.59 1.24
CA ALA A 199 -8.39 0.86 0.15
C ALA A 199 -8.31 -0.32 -0.84
N ASP A 200 -9.48 -0.90 -1.15
CA ASP A 200 -9.67 -1.99 -2.09
C ASP A 200 -9.83 -1.43 -3.51
N MET A 201 -8.83 -1.63 -4.36
CA MET A 201 -8.83 -1.12 -5.73
C MET A 201 -9.84 -1.85 -6.61
N GLU A 202 -10.22 -3.10 -6.30
CA GLU A 202 -11.21 -3.84 -7.09
C GLU A 202 -12.62 -3.28 -6.87
N LYS A 203 -12.90 -2.77 -5.67
CA LYS A 203 -14.16 -2.10 -5.32
C LYS A 203 -14.18 -0.61 -5.67
N GLY A 204 -13.01 -0.03 -5.99
CA GLY A 204 -12.88 1.39 -6.33
C GLY A 204 -12.63 2.31 -5.14
N ASP A 205 -12.42 1.75 -3.94
CA ASP A 205 -12.10 2.48 -2.71
C ASP A 205 -10.74 3.19 -2.79
N MET A 206 -9.85 2.74 -3.69
CA MET A 206 -8.56 3.37 -3.97
C MET A 206 -8.32 3.41 -5.47
N ARG A 207 -8.02 4.59 -6.02
CA ARG A 207 -7.83 4.80 -7.47
C ARG A 207 -6.48 5.44 -7.73
N LEU A 208 -5.81 4.97 -8.78
CA LEU A 208 -4.40 5.30 -9.06
C LEU A 208 -4.30 6.03 -10.41
N GLU A 209 -3.85 7.28 -10.39
CA GLU A 209 -3.76 8.10 -11.60
C GLU A 209 -2.34 8.68 -11.77
N PRO A 210 -1.43 7.96 -12.45
CA PRO A 210 -0.11 8.48 -12.74
C PRO A 210 -0.13 9.53 -13.85
N ASN A 211 0.58 10.61 -13.60
CA ASN A 211 0.95 11.64 -14.56
C ASN A 211 2.38 11.39 -15.03
N ILE A 212 2.60 11.14 -16.32
CA ILE A 212 3.86 10.63 -16.86
C ILE A 212 4.38 11.53 -17.97
N SER A 213 5.66 11.91 -17.86
CA SER A 213 6.39 12.67 -18.88
C SER A 213 7.86 12.22 -18.94
N LEU A 214 8.55 12.55 -20.03
CA LEU A 214 9.96 12.25 -20.22
C LEU A 214 10.75 13.55 -20.39
N ARG A 215 11.85 13.69 -19.65
CA ARG A 215 12.83 14.78 -19.85
C ARG A 215 14.04 14.28 -20.65
N SER A 216 14.59 15.13 -21.51
CA SER A 216 15.84 14.83 -22.22
C SER A 216 17.04 14.85 -21.27
N ASN A 217 18.07 14.06 -21.58
CA ASN A 217 19.30 14.00 -20.79
C ASN A 217 20.38 14.98 -21.32
N ASN A 218 20.12 15.69 -22.43
CA ASN A 218 21.11 16.56 -23.06
C ASN A 218 21.26 17.89 -22.29
N THR A 219 22.12 17.87 -21.27
CA THR A 219 22.87 19.03 -20.81
C THR A 219 24.22 19.06 -21.54
N SER A 220 24.19 19.43 -22.83
CA SER A 220 25.37 19.78 -23.61
C SER A 220 25.13 21.12 -24.30
N THR A 221 24.98 22.18 -23.51
CA THR A 221 25.17 23.56 -23.97
C THR A 221 25.80 24.31 -22.82
N THR A 222 27.02 24.76 -23.07
CA THR A 222 28.04 25.31 -22.17
C THR A 222 27.67 26.63 -21.48
N ASN A 223 26.39 27.00 -21.36
CA ASN A 223 25.96 28.21 -20.64
C ASN A 223 24.50 28.14 -20.21
N THR A 224 24.15 27.13 -19.40
CA THR A 224 22.79 27.04 -18.83
C THR A 224 22.86 27.05 -17.30
N THR A 225 22.45 28.18 -16.74
CA THR A 225 22.15 28.33 -15.31
C THR A 225 21.33 27.15 -14.80
N LYS A 226 21.59 26.69 -13.56
CA LYS A 226 20.88 25.61 -12.82
C LYS A 226 19.35 25.57 -12.95
N LYS A 227 18.72 26.65 -13.43
CA LYS A 227 17.29 26.82 -13.71
C LYS A 227 16.73 25.91 -14.82
N GLN A 228 17.53 25.47 -15.80
CA GLN A 228 17.04 24.59 -16.89
C GLN A 228 16.96 23.09 -16.51
N MET A 229 17.78 22.61 -15.57
CA MET A 229 17.71 21.21 -15.10
C MET A 229 16.45 20.90 -14.27
N SER A 230 15.78 21.93 -13.74
CA SER A 230 14.56 21.81 -12.94
C SER A 230 13.27 21.97 -13.75
N GLN A 231 13.35 22.20 -15.06
CA GLN A 231 12.16 22.49 -15.85
C GLN A 231 11.40 21.20 -16.17
N LEU A 232 10.13 21.15 -15.78
CA LEU A 232 9.23 20.05 -16.14
C LEU A 232 8.99 20.04 -17.65
N PRO A 233 8.77 18.85 -18.27
CA PRO A 233 8.36 18.77 -19.67
C PRO A 233 7.09 19.61 -19.91
N SER A 234 6.97 20.18 -21.12
CA SER A 234 5.83 21.02 -21.53
C SER A 234 4.54 20.25 -21.80
N TYR A 235 4.51 18.95 -21.51
CA TYR A 235 3.39 18.07 -21.78
C TYR A 235 3.22 17.11 -20.61
N LYS A 236 1.99 16.64 -20.40
CA LYS A 236 1.65 15.67 -19.35
C LYS A 236 0.66 14.65 -19.90
N VAL A 237 0.96 13.35 -19.74
CA VAL A 237 -0.01 12.29 -20.02
C VAL A 237 -0.49 11.72 -18.71
N GLU A 238 -1.81 11.80 -18.50
CA GLU A 238 -2.49 11.26 -17.33
C GLU A 238 -3.07 9.90 -17.69
N VAL A 239 -2.79 8.86 -16.91
CA VAL A 239 -3.34 7.52 -17.15
C VAL A 239 -4.39 7.19 -16.08
N LYS A 240 -5.61 6.86 -16.50
CA LYS A 240 -6.74 6.48 -15.66
C LYS A 240 -7.07 4.99 -15.81
N ASN A 241 -8.05 4.54 -15.01
CA ASN A 241 -8.59 3.18 -15.02
C ASN A 241 -7.53 2.12 -14.63
N ILE A 242 -6.79 2.38 -13.57
CA ILE A 242 -5.76 1.47 -13.05
C ILE A 242 -6.24 0.91 -11.71
N ASN A 243 -6.59 -0.38 -11.72
CA ASN A 243 -7.22 -1.05 -10.58
C ASN A 243 -6.27 -2.03 -9.85
N SER A 244 -4.96 -1.98 -10.11
CA SER A 244 -3.98 -2.76 -9.35
C SER A 244 -2.57 -2.16 -9.40
N PHE A 245 -1.75 -2.47 -8.39
CA PHE A 245 -0.34 -2.09 -8.36
C PHE A 245 0.50 -2.74 -9.47
N ARG A 246 0.05 -3.87 -10.03
CA ARG A 246 0.71 -4.47 -11.19
C ARG A 246 0.36 -3.71 -12.47
N PHE A 247 -0.87 -3.23 -12.58
CA PHE A 247 -1.34 -2.47 -13.74
C PHE A 247 -0.72 -1.08 -13.79
N VAL A 248 -0.53 -0.40 -12.66
CA VAL A 248 0.17 0.89 -12.64
C VAL A 248 1.61 0.76 -13.15
N GLU A 249 2.31 -0.29 -12.73
CA GLU A 249 3.69 -0.58 -13.15
C GLU A 249 3.77 -0.78 -14.67
N LYS A 250 2.91 -1.66 -15.20
CA LYS A 250 2.81 -1.93 -16.64
C LYS A 250 2.39 -0.71 -17.47
N ALA A 251 1.43 0.07 -16.96
CA ALA A 251 0.94 1.26 -17.64
C ALA A 251 2.05 2.32 -17.75
N ILE A 252 2.82 2.53 -16.67
CA ILE A 252 3.96 3.44 -16.67
C ILE A 252 5.03 2.95 -17.64
N ASP A 253 5.39 1.66 -17.62
CA ASP A 253 6.38 1.09 -18.53
C ASP A 253 6.00 1.24 -20.00
N TYR A 254 4.74 0.95 -20.33
CA TYR A 254 4.21 1.13 -21.67
C TYR A 254 4.29 2.59 -22.09
N GLU A 255 3.87 3.49 -21.20
CA GLU A 255 3.81 4.93 -21.47
C GLU A 255 5.21 5.53 -21.69
N ILE A 256 6.19 5.13 -20.88
CA ILE A 256 7.60 5.51 -21.06
C ILE A 256 8.08 5.08 -22.45
N LYS A 257 7.82 3.83 -22.86
CA LYS A 257 8.22 3.32 -24.19
C LYS A 257 7.53 4.09 -25.32
N ARG A 258 6.22 4.34 -25.20
CA ARG A 258 5.44 5.08 -26.21
C ARG A 258 5.95 6.50 -26.38
N GLN A 259 6.07 7.25 -25.27
CA GLN A 259 6.53 8.63 -25.30
C GLN A 259 7.96 8.73 -25.83
N LYS A 260 8.83 7.78 -25.47
CA LYS A 260 10.20 7.73 -25.98
C LYS A 260 10.22 7.62 -27.51
N GLY A 261 9.43 6.73 -28.10
CA GLY A 261 9.34 6.60 -29.56
C GLY A 261 8.83 7.87 -30.25
N ILE A 262 7.86 8.58 -29.64
CA ILE A 262 7.37 9.87 -30.16
C ILE A 262 8.49 10.91 -30.16
N ILE A 263 9.22 11.05 -29.05
CA ILE A 263 10.30 12.03 -28.92
C ILE A 263 11.49 11.69 -29.84
N GLU A 264 11.84 10.41 -29.98
CA GLU A 264 12.88 9.94 -30.89
C GLU A 264 12.52 10.21 -32.37
N SER A 265 11.23 10.30 -32.71
CA SER A 265 10.75 10.74 -34.03
C SER A 265 10.74 12.27 -34.23
N GLY A 266 11.26 13.04 -33.26
CA GLY A 266 11.29 14.50 -33.31
C GLY A 266 9.96 15.18 -32.96
N LYS A 267 8.99 14.45 -32.42
CA LYS A 267 7.66 14.97 -32.03
C LYS A 267 7.53 15.09 -30.52
N ILE A 268 6.61 15.91 -30.04
CA ILE A 268 6.27 16.03 -28.61
C ILE A 268 4.96 15.26 -28.36
N PRO A 269 4.86 14.43 -27.30
CA PRO A 269 3.59 13.80 -26.95
C PRO A 269 2.52 14.85 -26.66
N ILE A 270 1.32 14.62 -27.18
CA ILE A 270 0.16 15.46 -26.90
C ILE A 270 -0.27 15.32 -25.44
N GLN A 271 -0.86 16.39 -24.90
CA GLN A 271 -1.48 16.35 -23.57
C GLN A 271 -2.85 15.70 -23.67
N GLU A 272 -2.97 14.52 -23.06
CA GLU A 272 -4.18 13.70 -23.15
C GLU A 272 -4.36 12.88 -21.87
N THR A 273 -5.60 12.48 -21.64
CA THR A 273 -5.90 11.44 -20.66
C THR A 273 -6.08 10.12 -21.39
N ARG A 274 -5.37 9.10 -20.93
CA ARG A 274 -5.38 7.75 -21.50
C ARG A 274 -5.91 6.76 -20.47
N GLY A 275 -6.45 5.64 -20.92
CA GLY A 275 -6.83 4.52 -20.05
C GLY A 275 -5.89 3.33 -20.25
N TRP A 276 -5.64 2.56 -19.18
CA TRP A 276 -4.99 1.24 -19.32
C TRP A 276 -6.01 0.18 -19.80
N ASP A 277 -5.67 -0.54 -20.87
CA ASP A 277 -6.42 -1.70 -21.38
C ASP A 277 -5.60 -2.97 -21.08
N ASP A 278 -6.01 -3.75 -20.07
CA ASP A 278 -5.29 -4.96 -19.65
C ASP A 278 -5.39 -6.07 -20.69
N ASN A 279 -6.46 -6.14 -21.48
CA ASN A 279 -6.57 -7.17 -22.52
C ASN A 279 -5.55 -6.91 -23.65
N LYS A 280 -5.37 -5.64 -24.02
CA LYS A 280 -4.45 -5.23 -25.08
C LYS A 280 -3.05 -4.88 -24.59
N GLN A 281 -2.83 -4.89 -23.26
CA GLN A 281 -1.58 -4.50 -22.59
C GLN A 281 -1.02 -3.15 -23.10
N LYS A 282 -1.90 -2.15 -23.28
CA LYS A 282 -1.53 -0.82 -23.82
C LYS A 282 -2.35 0.31 -23.20
N THR A 283 -1.82 1.53 -23.26
CA THR A 283 -2.62 2.73 -22.98
C THR A 283 -3.39 3.16 -24.22
N VAL A 284 -4.67 3.52 -24.07
CA VAL A 284 -5.56 3.97 -25.15
C VAL A 284 -5.99 5.41 -24.86
N SER A 285 -6.00 6.27 -25.88
CA SER A 285 -6.47 7.65 -25.71
C SER A 285 -7.97 7.65 -25.38
N GLN A 286 -8.37 8.37 -24.34
CA GLN A 286 -9.78 8.53 -23.97
C GLN A 286 -10.27 9.93 -24.32
N ARG A 287 -9.45 10.94 -24.01
CA ARG A 287 -9.73 12.34 -24.32
C ARG A 287 -8.43 13.08 -24.59
N VAL A 288 -8.43 13.89 -25.64
CA VAL A 288 -7.39 14.91 -25.86
C VAL A 288 -7.81 16.14 -25.05
N LYS A 289 -6.88 16.72 -24.28
CA LYS A 289 -7.17 17.99 -23.59
C LYS A 289 -6.99 19.10 -24.63
N GLU A 290 -8.07 19.46 -25.32
CA GLU A 290 -8.06 20.52 -26.34
C GLU A 290 -7.81 21.90 -25.72
N GLU A 291 -8.26 22.12 -24.47
CA GLU A 291 -7.95 23.28 -23.61
C GLU A 291 -7.76 22.79 -22.15
N GLU A 292 -7.01 23.52 -21.31
CA GLU A 292 -7.11 23.33 -19.85
C GLU A 292 -8.55 23.66 -19.47
N SER A 293 -9.34 22.66 -19.08
CA SER A 293 -10.72 22.89 -18.69
C SER A 293 -10.74 23.91 -17.55
N ASP A 294 -11.24 25.11 -17.82
CA ASP A 294 -11.44 26.13 -16.81
C ASP A 294 -12.57 25.67 -15.88
N TYR A 295 -12.18 24.97 -14.83
CA TYR A 295 -13.08 24.49 -13.78
C TYR A 295 -13.67 25.62 -12.94
N ARG A 296 -13.28 26.88 -13.19
CA ARG A 296 -13.80 28.08 -12.52
C ARG A 296 -13.88 27.88 -11.02
N TYR A 297 -12.75 27.50 -10.40
CA TYR A 297 -12.72 27.26 -8.96
C TYR A 297 -13.09 28.53 -8.20
N PHE A 298 -14.02 28.42 -7.26
CA PHE A 298 -14.31 29.49 -6.30
C PHE A 298 -14.75 28.90 -4.95
N PRO A 299 -14.60 29.65 -3.84
CA PRO A 299 -14.99 29.19 -2.51
C PRO A 299 -16.46 28.74 -2.45
N GLU A 300 -16.72 27.61 -1.81
CA GLU A 300 -18.09 27.11 -1.58
C GLU A 300 -18.81 28.03 -0.57
N PRO A 301 -19.75 28.89 -0.99
CA PRO A 301 -20.39 29.84 -0.07
C PRO A 301 -21.28 29.16 0.97
N ASP A 302 -21.78 27.95 0.70
CA ASP A 302 -22.71 27.25 1.59
C ASP A 302 -21.99 26.58 2.77
N ILE A 303 -20.65 26.48 2.71
CA ILE A 303 -19.82 25.89 3.77
C ILE A 303 -18.85 26.95 4.30
N PRO A 304 -18.98 27.40 5.56
CA PRO A 304 -18.06 28.37 6.12
C PRO A 304 -16.62 27.80 6.22
N PRO A 305 -15.59 28.64 6.14
CA PRO A 305 -14.21 28.21 6.34
C PRO A 305 -14.02 27.51 7.69
N LEU A 306 -13.22 26.46 7.68
CA LEU A 306 -12.94 25.62 8.83
C LEU A 306 -11.68 26.10 9.55
N ARG A 307 -11.74 26.15 10.89
CA ARG A 307 -10.61 26.53 11.74
C ARG A 307 -10.39 25.49 12.82
N TRP A 308 -9.12 25.21 13.09
CA TRP A 308 -8.73 24.22 14.09
C TRP A 308 -8.02 24.90 15.25
N ALA A 309 -8.44 24.57 16.47
CA ALA A 309 -7.63 24.82 17.64
C ALA A 309 -6.51 23.78 17.74
N LYS A 310 -5.33 24.18 18.22
CA LYS A 310 -4.16 23.29 18.32
C LYS A 310 -4.46 22.03 19.15
N ASN A 311 -5.29 22.13 20.19
CA ASN A 311 -5.72 21.00 21.01
C ASN A 311 -6.56 19.97 20.22
N GLN A 312 -7.42 20.40 19.29
CA GLN A 312 -8.17 19.50 18.42
C GLN A 312 -7.22 18.68 17.54
N LEU A 313 -6.23 19.33 16.93
CA LEU A 313 -5.20 18.65 16.12
C LEU A 313 -4.37 17.68 16.97
N LEU A 314 -4.02 18.04 18.21
CA LEU A 314 -3.34 17.13 19.14
C LEU A 314 -4.19 15.90 19.47
N ASN A 315 -5.50 16.06 19.62
CA ASN A 315 -6.41 14.93 19.88
C ASN A 315 -6.50 14.00 18.66
N ILE A 316 -6.61 14.54 17.44
CA ILE A 316 -6.55 13.74 16.21
C ILE A 316 -5.22 13.00 16.11
N LYS A 317 -4.10 13.67 16.39
CA LYS A 317 -2.77 13.05 16.36
C LYS A 317 -2.63 11.86 17.31
N LYS A 318 -3.27 11.91 18.49
CA LYS A 318 -3.28 10.81 19.48
C LYS A 318 -4.06 9.58 19.01
N GLN A 319 -4.96 9.73 18.03
CA GLN A 319 -5.73 8.62 17.46
C GLN A 319 -4.93 7.83 16.41
N ILE A 320 -3.81 8.38 15.92
CA ILE A 320 -2.93 7.70 14.96
C ILE A 320 -2.28 6.50 15.66
N PRO A 321 -2.57 5.25 15.24
CA PRO A 321 -1.89 4.09 15.77
C PRO A 321 -0.41 4.09 15.38
N GLU A 322 0.36 3.19 15.99
CA GLU A 322 1.74 2.97 15.54
C GLU A 322 1.76 2.55 14.07
N LEU A 323 2.32 3.43 13.22
CA LEU A 323 2.38 3.22 11.78
C LEU A 323 3.35 2.08 11.43
N PRO A 324 3.19 1.45 10.25
CA PRO A 324 3.95 0.26 9.87
C PRO A 324 5.47 0.44 9.95
N GLU A 325 6.02 1.57 9.53
CA GLU A 325 7.47 1.82 9.56
C GLU A 325 8.02 1.89 10.99
N VAL A 326 7.29 2.56 11.89
CA VAL A 326 7.65 2.65 13.32
C VAL A 326 7.57 1.26 13.95
N LYS A 327 6.50 0.51 13.64
CA LYS A 327 6.29 -0.85 14.13
C LYS A 327 7.37 -1.81 13.63
N MET A 328 7.79 -1.71 12.37
CA MET A 328 8.90 -2.50 11.81
C MET A 328 10.22 -2.24 12.56
N GLU A 329 10.56 -0.98 12.80
CA GLU A 329 11.76 -0.63 13.58
C GLU A 329 11.68 -1.20 15.00
N ARG A 330 10.52 -1.08 15.64
CA ARG A 330 10.29 -1.62 16.99
C ARG A 330 10.40 -3.14 17.02
N PHE A 331 9.79 -3.87 16.08
CA PHE A 331 9.88 -5.33 16.00
C PHE A 331 11.33 -5.79 15.84
N SER A 332 12.12 -5.08 15.04
CA SER A 332 13.55 -5.38 14.89
C SER A 332 14.35 -5.09 16.18
N LYS A 333 14.11 -3.95 16.84
CA LYS A 333 14.83 -3.53 18.05
C LYS A 333 14.45 -4.33 19.30
N GLU A 334 13.14 -4.47 19.57
CA GLU A 334 12.61 -5.07 20.79
C GLU A 334 12.50 -6.59 20.71
N TYR A 335 12.01 -7.12 19.59
CA TYR A 335 11.76 -8.56 19.44
C TYR A 335 12.89 -9.30 18.71
N LYS A 336 13.89 -8.58 18.18
CA LYS A 336 15.05 -9.13 17.45
C LYS A 336 14.64 -10.03 16.28
N ILE A 337 13.52 -9.71 15.65
CA ILE A 337 13.01 -10.44 14.49
C ILE A 337 13.75 -9.99 13.25
N LYS A 338 13.96 -10.92 12.30
CA LYS A 338 14.50 -10.59 10.98
C LYS A 338 13.65 -9.53 10.29
N LYS A 339 14.29 -8.64 9.53
CA LYS A 339 13.62 -7.56 8.81
C LYS A 339 12.54 -8.09 7.85
N TYR A 340 12.86 -9.13 7.08
CA TYR A 340 11.93 -9.76 6.14
C TYR A 340 10.65 -10.28 6.83
N ASP A 341 10.80 -10.93 7.98
CA ASP A 341 9.65 -11.45 8.74
C ASP A 341 8.82 -10.30 9.32
N SER A 342 9.49 -9.24 9.78
CA SER A 342 8.81 -8.02 10.25
C SER A 342 7.99 -7.38 9.13
N GLU A 343 8.56 -7.23 7.93
CA GLU A 343 7.89 -6.69 6.73
C GLU A 343 6.63 -7.48 6.36
N ILE A 344 6.61 -8.81 6.58
CA ILE A 344 5.42 -9.64 6.33
C ILE A 344 4.38 -9.41 7.43
N LEU A 345 4.77 -9.46 8.69
CA LEU A 345 3.86 -9.35 9.84
C LEU A 345 3.14 -8.01 9.89
N ILE A 346 3.78 -6.92 9.45
CA ILE A 346 3.17 -5.60 9.47
C ILE A 346 2.26 -5.33 8.27
N ARG A 347 2.13 -6.23 7.29
CA ARG A 347 1.34 -5.97 6.07
C ARG A 347 -0.11 -5.59 6.35
N ASN A 348 -0.70 -6.22 7.36
CA ASN A 348 -2.00 -5.82 7.89
C ASN A 348 -1.89 -5.62 9.40
N LYS A 349 -2.80 -4.81 9.94
CA LYS A 349 -2.76 -4.39 11.32
C LYS A 349 -3.11 -5.56 12.25
N GLU A 350 -4.03 -6.40 11.81
CA GLU A 350 -4.55 -7.55 12.54
C GLU A 350 -3.47 -8.63 12.76
N GLU A 351 -2.68 -9.00 11.73
CA GLU A 351 -1.55 -9.95 11.88
C GLU A 351 -0.47 -9.34 12.79
N ALA A 352 -0.21 -8.04 12.71
CA ALA A 352 0.76 -7.38 13.56
C ALA A 352 0.32 -7.40 15.04
N GLU A 353 -0.92 -7.03 15.34
CA GLU A 353 -1.49 -7.07 16.69
C GLU A 353 -1.56 -8.50 17.23
N TYR A 354 -1.96 -9.46 16.39
CA TYR A 354 -1.98 -10.87 16.73
C TYR A 354 -0.58 -11.39 17.10
N PHE A 355 0.44 -11.01 16.32
CA PHE A 355 1.82 -11.35 16.59
C PHE A 355 2.30 -10.80 17.95
N GLU A 356 2.02 -9.52 18.24
CA GLU A 356 2.40 -8.90 19.53
C GLU A 356 1.75 -9.61 20.72
N GLU A 357 0.47 -9.94 20.59
CA GLU A 357 -0.26 -10.70 21.60
C GLU A 357 0.34 -12.10 21.77
N ALA A 358 0.68 -12.79 20.68
CA ALA A 358 1.35 -14.08 20.72
C ALA A 358 2.74 -13.98 21.39
N VAL A 359 3.50 -12.91 21.16
CA VAL A 359 4.78 -12.66 21.87
C VAL A 359 4.55 -12.49 23.37
N ARG A 360 3.51 -11.74 23.76
CA ARG A 360 3.16 -11.54 25.18
C ARG A 360 2.83 -12.86 25.88
N VAL A 361 2.05 -13.73 25.24
CA VAL A 361 1.75 -15.06 25.76
C VAL A 361 2.98 -15.97 25.72
N GLY A 362 3.73 -15.95 24.61
CA GLY A 362 4.95 -16.74 24.41
C GLY A 362 6.02 -16.48 25.45
N LYS A 363 6.14 -15.22 25.93
CA LYS A 363 7.03 -14.86 27.03
C LYS A 363 6.73 -15.63 28.33
N LYS A 364 5.47 -15.92 28.63
CA LYS A 364 5.07 -16.73 29.81
C LYS A 364 5.42 -18.21 29.66
N HIS A 365 5.68 -18.66 28.43
CA HIS A 365 5.88 -20.05 28.07
C HIS A 365 7.27 -20.35 27.49
N ASN A 366 8.20 -19.40 27.58
CA ASN A 366 9.56 -19.44 27.03
C ASN A 366 9.62 -19.73 25.52
N VAL A 367 8.68 -19.17 24.75
CA VAL A 367 8.69 -19.23 23.28
C VAL A 367 9.19 -17.91 22.71
N GLY A 368 10.26 -17.97 21.92
CA GLY A 368 10.93 -16.79 21.37
C GLY A 368 10.13 -16.09 20.24
N PRO A 369 10.18 -14.75 20.12
CA PRO A 369 9.44 -13.99 19.11
C PRO A 369 9.72 -14.43 17.66
N GLN A 370 10.97 -14.72 17.31
CA GLN A 370 11.34 -15.18 15.97
C GLN A 370 10.67 -16.51 15.59
N LEU A 371 10.51 -17.41 16.57
CA LEU A 371 9.82 -18.68 16.33
C LEU A 371 8.33 -18.47 16.10
N ILE A 372 7.71 -17.57 16.87
CA ILE A 372 6.30 -17.18 16.72
C ILE A 372 6.07 -16.56 15.33
N ALA A 373 6.95 -15.63 14.92
CA ALA A 373 6.91 -15.00 13.61
C ALA A 373 6.96 -16.05 12.48
N ASN A 374 7.92 -16.99 12.55
CA ASN A 374 8.04 -18.08 11.57
C ASN A 374 6.76 -18.92 11.47
N PHE A 375 6.11 -19.21 12.60
CA PHE A 375 4.87 -20.00 12.59
C PHE A 375 3.70 -19.23 11.97
N ILE A 376 3.56 -17.94 12.29
CA ILE A 376 2.50 -17.09 11.72
C ILE A 376 2.69 -16.94 10.20
N ILE A 377 3.93 -16.70 9.76
CA ILE A 377 4.24 -16.49 8.34
C ILE A 377 4.06 -17.77 7.53
N ASN A 378 4.59 -18.90 8.01
CA ASN A 378 4.61 -20.15 7.25
C ASN A 378 3.30 -20.94 7.32
N ARG A 379 2.40 -20.66 8.27
CA ARG A 379 1.18 -21.46 8.48
C ARG A 379 -0.12 -20.70 8.24
N LYS A 380 -0.16 -19.84 7.23
CA LYS A 380 -1.43 -19.19 6.82
C LYS A 380 -2.55 -20.19 6.47
N GLN A 381 -2.25 -21.47 6.21
CA GLN A 381 -3.26 -22.50 5.89
C GLN A 381 -3.68 -23.40 7.08
N ASP A 382 -2.83 -23.58 8.10
CA ASP A 382 -3.12 -24.50 9.23
C ASP A 382 -3.66 -23.80 10.49
N ILE A 383 -3.48 -22.48 10.57
CA ILE A 383 -4.00 -21.66 11.67
C ILE A 383 -5.32 -21.10 11.17
N LYS A 384 -6.44 -21.53 11.77
CA LYS A 384 -7.73 -20.90 11.50
C LYS A 384 -7.60 -19.42 11.80
N LYS A 385 -8.27 -18.55 11.03
CA LYS A 385 -8.22 -17.10 11.21
C LYS A 385 -8.48 -16.65 12.66
N ASP A 386 -9.16 -17.48 13.43
CA ASP A 386 -9.57 -17.23 14.82
C ASP A 386 -8.79 -18.06 15.87
N THR A 387 -7.69 -18.74 15.51
CA THR A 387 -6.86 -19.44 16.50
C THR A 387 -6.35 -18.45 17.54
N LEU A 388 -6.58 -18.75 18.82
CA LEU A 388 -6.15 -17.84 19.88
C LEU A 388 -4.62 -17.89 20.03
N PRO A 389 -3.97 -16.77 20.37
CA PRO A 389 -2.53 -16.72 20.62
C PRO A 389 -2.04 -17.79 21.60
N ALA A 390 -2.83 -18.11 22.64
CA ALA A 390 -2.51 -19.18 23.58
C ALA A 390 -2.49 -20.59 22.94
N GLU A 391 -3.40 -20.87 22.01
CA GLU A 391 -3.44 -22.14 21.27
C GLU A 391 -2.26 -22.25 20.30
N LEU A 392 -1.90 -21.14 19.66
CA LEU A 392 -0.69 -21.07 18.84
C LEU A 392 0.55 -21.40 19.67
N ILE A 393 0.72 -20.78 20.84
CA ILE A 393 1.86 -21.05 21.72
C ILE A 393 1.87 -22.52 22.19
N LYS A 394 0.72 -23.09 22.57
CA LYS A 394 0.62 -24.54 22.89
C LYS A 394 1.06 -25.40 21.72
N THR A 395 0.61 -25.07 20.50
CA THR A 395 0.98 -25.78 19.28
C THR A 395 2.46 -25.67 18.96
N ILE A 396 3.06 -24.48 19.15
CA ILE A 396 4.50 -24.29 18.99
C ILE A 396 5.23 -25.17 19.99
N LYS A 397 4.88 -25.11 21.28
CA LYS A 397 5.51 -25.96 22.30
C LYS A 397 5.37 -27.44 21.98
N PHE A 398 4.19 -27.94 21.61
CA PHE A 398 3.99 -29.34 21.27
C PHE A 398 4.80 -29.78 20.03
N LYS A 399 5.00 -28.87 19.07
CA LYS A 399 5.77 -29.17 17.87
C LYS A 399 7.28 -29.04 18.08
N THR A 400 7.73 -28.18 19.00
CA THR A 400 9.15 -27.98 19.34
C THR A 400 9.59 -28.73 20.60
N SER A 401 8.67 -29.36 21.34
CA SER A 401 9.01 -30.19 22.48
C SER A 401 9.66 -31.47 22.00
N TYR A 402 10.90 -31.67 22.40
CA TYR A 402 11.57 -32.95 22.37
C TYR A 402 11.34 -33.64 23.72
N VAL A 403 11.10 -34.94 23.69
CA VAL A 403 11.08 -35.76 24.89
C VAL A 403 12.53 -35.99 25.31
N LYS A 404 12.79 -35.98 26.62
CA LYS A 404 14.08 -36.40 27.17
C LYS A 404 14.18 -37.91 26.96
N ALA A 405 14.72 -38.31 25.82
CA ALA A 405 14.85 -39.70 25.43
C ALA A 405 15.92 -40.39 26.30
N ASP A 406 15.72 -41.68 26.59
CA ASP A 406 16.76 -42.52 27.15
C ASP A 406 17.91 -42.61 26.12
N GLU A 407 19.08 -42.10 26.51
CA GLU A 407 20.25 -42.03 25.64
C GLU A 407 20.64 -43.42 25.12
N GLU A 408 20.42 -44.47 25.91
CA GLU A 408 20.65 -45.86 25.52
C GLU A 408 19.70 -46.34 24.41
N GLU A 409 18.43 -45.92 24.41
CA GLU A 409 17.46 -46.25 23.37
C GLU A 409 17.80 -45.52 22.05
N VAL A 410 18.20 -44.25 22.14
CA VAL A 410 18.66 -43.47 20.99
C VAL A 410 19.93 -44.07 20.41
N LYS A 411 20.88 -44.47 21.27
CA LYS A 411 22.14 -45.10 20.87
C LYS A 411 21.91 -46.42 20.12
N LYS A 412 21.01 -47.28 20.62
CA LYS A 412 20.59 -48.52 19.94
C LYS A 412 19.95 -48.25 18.57
N SER A 413 19.07 -47.26 18.50
CA SER A 413 18.42 -46.85 17.24
C SER A 413 19.44 -46.33 16.23
N VAL A 414 20.43 -45.53 16.66
CA VAL A 414 21.53 -45.07 15.80
C VAL A 414 22.37 -46.25 15.30
N GLN A 415 22.76 -47.20 16.17
CA GLN A 415 23.51 -48.39 15.78
C GLN A 415 22.77 -49.22 14.73
N GLU A 416 21.46 -49.41 14.92
CA GLU A 416 20.63 -50.15 13.98
C GLU A 416 20.58 -49.46 12.61
N VAL A 417 20.43 -48.13 12.59
CA VAL A 417 20.42 -47.35 11.34
C VAL A 417 21.77 -47.43 10.63
N LEU A 418 22.88 -47.26 11.35
CA LEU A 418 24.22 -47.36 10.77
C LEU A 418 24.48 -48.76 10.20
N ARG A 419 24.08 -49.82 10.91
CA ARG A 419 24.20 -51.21 10.45
C ARG A 419 23.35 -51.48 9.20
N LYS A 420 22.13 -50.94 9.13
CA LYS A 420 21.22 -51.13 7.99
C LYS A 420 21.59 -50.25 6.79
N ASN A 421 22.41 -49.22 6.95
CA ASN A 421 22.75 -48.25 5.91
C ASN A 421 24.27 -48.00 5.80
N PRO A 422 25.10 -49.03 5.55
CA PRO A 422 26.56 -48.90 5.57
C PRO A 422 27.11 -47.91 4.54
N GLN A 423 26.48 -47.83 3.36
CA GLN A 423 26.89 -46.88 2.32
C GLN A 423 26.73 -45.41 2.75
N ALA A 424 25.65 -45.10 3.47
CA ALA A 424 25.40 -43.74 3.96
C ALA A 424 26.39 -43.34 5.07
N ALA A 425 26.79 -44.29 5.91
CA ALA A 425 27.83 -44.09 6.91
C ALA A 425 29.21 -43.80 6.25
N GLU A 426 29.56 -44.54 5.21
CA GLU A 426 30.80 -44.33 4.45
C GLU A 426 30.79 -43.01 3.68
N ASP A 427 29.67 -42.66 3.05
CA ASP A 427 29.48 -41.39 2.36
C ASP A 427 29.65 -40.19 3.31
N TYR A 428 29.11 -40.29 4.53
CA TYR A 428 29.32 -39.25 5.54
C TYR A 428 30.78 -39.17 6.01
N ARG A 429 31.45 -40.30 6.23
CA ARG A 429 32.90 -40.34 6.53
C ARG A 429 33.75 -39.70 5.43
N LYS A 430 33.33 -39.81 4.16
CA LYS A 430 33.96 -39.15 3.01
C LYS A 430 33.58 -37.65 2.87
N GLY A 431 32.82 -37.10 3.82
CA GLY A 431 32.48 -35.67 3.88
C GLY A 431 31.16 -35.28 3.22
N LYS A 432 30.33 -36.24 2.77
CA LYS A 432 29.01 -35.92 2.19
C LYS A 432 28.00 -35.60 3.29
N THR A 433 27.81 -34.33 3.60
CA THR A 433 26.88 -33.84 4.64
C THR A 433 25.41 -34.21 4.41
N GLN A 434 25.01 -34.50 3.18
CA GLN A 434 23.66 -34.97 2.84
C GLN A 434 23.36 -36.36 3.43
N ALA A 435 24.37 -37.22 3.55
CA ALA A 435 24.20 -38.56 4.12
C ALA A 435 23.88 -38.49 5.63
N LEU A 436 24.38 -37.48 6.33
CA LEU A 436 24.02 -37.22 7.73
C LEU A 436 22.52 -36.93 7.89
N GLN A 437 21.94 -36.12 7.02
CA GLN A 437 20.49 -35.80 7.06
C GLN A 437 19.63 -37.05 6.82
N PHE A 438 20.06 -37.93 5.92
CA PHE A 438 19.41 -39.22 5.69
C PHE A 438 19.45 -40.12 6.93
N LEU A 439 20.62 -40.26 7.56
CA LEU A 439 20.80 -41.06 8.77
C LEU A 439 19.95 -40.52 9.94
N ILE A 440 19.96 -39.20 10.16
CA ILE A 440 19.08 -38.55 11.17
C ILE A 440 17.62 -38.88 10.89
N GLY A 441 17.15 -38.74 9.64
CA GLY A 441 15.77 -39.02 9.28
C GLY A 441 15.37 -40.48 9.53
N LYS A 442 16.26 -41.43 9.24
CA LYS A 442 16.04 -42.86 9.52
C LYS A 442 16.03 -43.17 11.02
N THR A 443 16.90 -42.54 11.80
CA THR A 443 16.91 -42.69 13.26
C THR A 443 15.63 -42.12 13.87
N ILE A 444 15.18 -40.95 13.43
CA ILE A 444 13.90 -40.36 13.87
C ILE A 444 12.72 -41.27 13.51
N ALA A 445 12.74 -41.93 12.35
CA ALA A 445 11.65 -42.84 11.95
C ALA A 445 11.60 -44.14 12.78
N LEU A 446 12.73 -44.58 13.35
CA LEU A 446 12.83 -45.73 14.25
C LEU A 446 12.41 -45.39 15.68
N LEU A 447 12.67 -44.15 16.10
CA LEU A 447 12.29 -43.66 17.42
C LEU A 447 10.79 -43.42 17.49
N LYS A 448 10.15 -43.92 18.55
CA LYS A 448 8.71 -43.69 18.81
C LYS A 448 8.44 -42.30 19.38
N GLU A 449 9.47 -41.64 19.90
CA GLU A 449 9.39 -40.34 20.54
C GLU A 449 10.16 -39.26 19.76
N LYS A 450 9.79 -38.00 19.97
CA LYS A 450 10.50 -36.87 19.36
C LYS A 450 11.77 -36.59 20.14
N VAL A 451 12.91 -37.02 19.59
CA VAL A 451 14.23 -36.81 20.18
C VAL A 451 14.90 -35.59 19.55
N GLU A 452 15.69 -34.86 20.34
CA GLU A 452 16.44 -33.71 19.86
C GLU A 452 17.47 -34.14 18.80
N PRO A 453 17.46 -33.57 17.58
CA PRO A 453 18.38 -33.96 16.50
C PRO A 453 19.86 -33.82 16.87
N GLN A 454 20.21 -32.90 17.77
CA GLN A 454 21.60 -32.72 18.21
C GLN A 454 22.13 -33.94 18.98
N LEU A 455 21.28 -34.60 19.78
CA LEU A 455 21.65 -35.85 20.46
C LEU A 455 21.93 -36.96 19.44
N ILE A 456 21.09 -37.09 18.42
CA ILE A 456 21.27 -38.06 17.32
C ILE A 456 22.56 -37.79 16.56
N ILE A 457 22.84 -36.51 16.21
CA ILE A 457 24.08 -36.10 15.54
C ILE A 457 25.30 -36.44 16.39
N GLY A 458 25.26 -36.15 17.70
CA GLY A 458 26.32 -36.48 18.65
C GLY A 458 26.64 -37.98 18.65
N LEU A 459 25.61 -38.82 18.78
CA LEU A 459 25.76 -40.29 18.81
C LEU A 459 26.21 -40.87 17.46
N ILE A 460 25.73 -40.33 16.33
CA ILE A 460 26.22 -40.72 15.00
C ILE A 460 27.72 -40.42 14.88
N ASN A 461 28.15 -39.23 15.30
CA ASN A 461 29.56 -38.83 15.25
C ASN A 461 30.42 -39.67 16.22
N GLU A 462 29.91 -40.03 17.39
CA GLU A 462 30.60 -40.92 18.34
C GLU A 462 30.82 -42.32 17.74
N GLN A 463 29.81 -42.89 17.09
CA GLN A 463 29.87 -44.25 16.52
C GLN A 463 30.61 -44.35 15.19
N LEU A 464 30.80 -43.22 14.49
CA LEU A 464 31.50 -43.16 13.21
C LEU A 464 32.97 -42.73 13.32
N LYS A 465 33.40 -42.22 14.48
CA LYS A 465 34.82 -42.20 14.87
C LYS A 465 35.34 -43.62 14.96
#